data_AF-A0A2A2LDA0-F1
#
_entry.id   AF-A0A2A2LDA0-F1
#
_cell.length_a   1.000
_cell.length_b   1.000
_cell.length_c   1.000
_cell.angle_alpha   90.00
_cell.angle_beta   90.00
_cell.angle_gamma   90.00
#
_symmetry.space_group_name_H-M   'P 1'
#
loop_
_entity.id
_entity.type
_entity.pdbx_description
1 polymer ?
#
loop_
_entity_poly.entity_id
_entity_poly.type
_entity_poly.pdbx_seq_one_letter_code
_entity_poly.pdbx_strand_id
1 'polypeptide(L)'
;MASLSASWLVMNKLVDSHLIRMITFGQPRTGNKEYADAHDKMIPYKYRITHHKDPIPHLPVDGLEGYHHHLAEIFYNNDMTQPDYIECDEQEGLACSDGHLDNQAADHTFYFNTDVESWGMANCPQK
;
A
#
# COMPACT_ATOMS: atom_id res chain seq x y z
N MET A 1 -8.09 3.15 3.83
CA MET A 1 -8.55 4.46 4.37
C MET A 1 -7.76 5.63 3.79
N ALA A 2 -6.43 5.67 3.87
CA ALA A 2 -5.64 6.81 3.39
C ALA A 2 -5.90 7.19 1.91
N SER A 3 -6.06 6.21 1.02
CA SER A 3 -6.39 6.44 -0.40
C SER A 3 -7.71 7.18 -0.59
N LEU A 4 -8.76 6.74 0.12
CA LEU A 4 -10.06 7.42 0.13
C LEU A 4 -9.96 8.82 0.74
N SER A 5 -9.22 8.99 1.84
CA SER A 5 -9.02 10.29 2.48
C SER A 5 -8.29 11.28 1.57
N ALA A 6 -7.20 10.86 0.93
CA ALA A 6 -6.47 11.69 -0.02
C ALA A 6 -7.34 12.11 -1.19
N SER A 7 -8.09 11.16 -1.77
CA SER A 7 -9.05 11.45 -2.85
C SER A 7 -10.11 12.45 -2.41
N TRP A 8 -10.66 12.26 -1.21
CA TRP A 8 -11.70 13.13 -0.67
C TRP A 8 -11.21 14.57 -0.45
N LEU A 9 -10.00 14.74 0.09
CA LEU A 9 -9.39 16.06 0.30
C LEU A 9 -9.24 16.84 -1.00
N VAL A 10 -8.74 16.18 -2.06
CA VAL A 10 -8.54 16.82 -3.37
C VAL A 10 -9.88 17.09 -4.06
N MET A 11 -10.80 16.13 -4.07
CA MET A 11 -12.11 16.28 -4.71
C MET A 11 -12.96 17.40 -4.09
N ASN A 12 -12.84 17.61 -2.77
CA ASN A 12 -13.52 18.70 -2.07
C ASN A 12 -12.74 20.02 -2.10
N LYS A 13 -11.63 20.09 -2.84
CA LYS A 13 -10.77 21.28 -2.97
C LYS A 13 -10.27 21.82 -1.63
N LEU A 14 -10.04 20.94 -0.67
CA LEU A 14 -9.54 21.30 0.66
C LEU A 14 -8.02 21.37 0.70
N VAL A 15 -7.35 20.55 -0.12
CA VAL A 15 -5.89 20.49 -0.23
C VAL A 15 -5.52 20.31 -1.70
N ASP A 16 -4.50 21.05 -2.15
CA ASP A 16 -3.91 20.85 -3.48
C ASP A 16 -3.23 19.48 -3.56
N SER A 17 -3.43 18.74 -4.65
CA SER A 17 -2.91 17.38 -4.78
C SER A 17 -1.38 17.29 -4.71
N HIS A 18 -0.65 18.34 -5.12
CA HIS A 18 0.81 18.38 -5.05
C HIS A 18 1.35 18.56 -3.63
N LEU A 19 0.49 18.94 -2.68
CA LEU A 19 0.85 19.02 -1.26
C LEU A 19 0.64 17.69 -0.52
N ILE A 20 -0.03 16.73 -1.15
CA ILE A 20 -0.29 15.41 -0.56
C ILE A 20 0.86 14.46 -0.90
N ARG A 21 1.41 13.84 0.14
CA ARG A 21 2.27 12.65 0.02
C ARG A 21 1.56 11.49 0.68
N MET A 22 1.03 10.58 -0.11
CA MET A 22 0.36 9.40 0.40
C MET A 22 1.31 8.20 0.40
N ILE A 23 1.52 7.63 1.58
CA ILE A 23 2.25 6.38 1.77
C ILE A 23 1.39 5.49 2.66
N THR A 24 1.17 4.26 2.22
CA THR A 24 0.48 3.23 3.01
C THR A 24 1.31 1.98 3.16
N PHE A 25 1.07 1.23 4.21
CA PHE A 25 1.73 -0.05 4.52
C PHE A 25 0.69 -1.17 4.45
N GLY A 26 0.97 -2.25 3.72
CA GLY A 26 0.07 -3.40 3.63
C GLY A 26 -1.34 -3.03 3.17
N GLN A 27 -1.47 -2.09 2.22
CA GLN A 27 -2.78 -1.54 1.85
C GLN A 27 -3.62 -2.60 1.13
N PRO A 28 -4.82 -2.96 1.61
CA PRO A 28 -5.78 -3.77 0.85
C PRO A 28 -6.29 -3.01 -0.38
N ARG A 29 -6.90 -3.70 -1.34
CA ARG A 29 -7.60 -3.07 -2.48
C ARG A 29 -8.73 -2.18 -1.94
N THR A 30 -8.81 -0.94 -2.44
CA THR A 30 -9.68 0.09 -1.83
C THR A 30 -10.85 0.55 -2.68
N GLY A 31 -10.87 0.20 -3.96
CA GLY A 31 -11.97 0.51 -4.86
C GLY A 31 -11.82 -0.29 -6.15
N ASN A 32 -12.66 0.02 -7.14
CA ASN A 32 -12.62 -0.65 -8.42
C ASN A 32 -11.59 -0.03 -9.39
N LYS A 33 -11.50 -0.58 -10.61
CA LYS A 33 -10.60 -0.07 -11.65
C LYS A 33 -10.80 1.43 -11.97
N GLU A 34 -12.05 1.89 -12.04
CA GLU A 34 -12.34 3.30 -12.29
C GLU A 34 -11.85 4.19 -11.15
N TYR A 35 -12.00 3.74 -9.90
CA TYR A 35 -11.44 4.41 -8.74
C TYR A 35 -9.91 4.43 -8.79
N ALA A 36 -9.25 3.31 -9.08
CA ALA A 36 -7.80 3.23 -9.20
C ALA A 36 -7.27 4.21 -10.25
N ASP A 37 -7.86 4.23 -11.44
CA ASP A 37 -7.45 5.13 -12.54
C ASP A 37 -7.70 6.61 -12.21
N ALA A 38 -8.77 6.92 -11.48
CA ALA A 38 -9.04 8.28 -11.03
C ALA A 38 -8.06 8.71 -9.92
N HIS A 39 -7.79 7.82 -8.96
CA HIS A 39 -6.82 8.05 -7.89
C HIS A 39 -5.42 8.30 -8.46
N ASP A 40 -5.05 7.54 -9.48
CA ASP A 40 -3.75 7.63 -10.11
C ASP A 40 -3.49 8.97 -10.77
N LYS A 41 -4.51 9.53 -11.43
CA LYS A 41 -4.44 10.85 -12.06
C LYS A 41 -4.48 11.97 -11.02
N MET A 42 -5.19 11.75 -9.91
CA MET A 42 -5.48 12.78 -8.92
C MET A 42 -4.34 13.01 -7.94
N ILE A 43 -3.68 11.95 -7.48
CA ILE A 43 -2.63 12.01 -6.45
C ILE A 43 -1.29 11.67 -7.10
N PRO A 44 -0.39 12.65 -7.33
CA PRO A 44 0.90 12.38 -7.96
C PRO A 44 1.82 11.53 -7.08
N TYR A 45 1.91 11.86 -5.78
CA TYR A 45 2.78 11.16 -4.84
C TYR A 45 1.96 10.15 -4.02
N LYS A 46 1.92 8.91 -4.51
CA LYS A 46 1.14 7.80 -3.94
C LYS A 46 1.97 6.51 -4.01
N TYR A 47 2.26 5.92 -2.86
CA TYR A 47 3.00 4.66 -2.81
C TYR A 47 2.34 3.70 -1.83
N ARG A 48 2.13 2.46 -2.29
CA ARG A 48 1.75 1.33 -1.44
C ARG A 48 3.03 0.55 -1.13
N ILE A 49 3.42 0.49 0.14
CA ILE A 49 4.55 -0.32 0.59
C ILE A 49 4.02 -1.68 1.03
N THR A 50 4.54 -2.74 0.43
CA THR A 50 4.13 -4.13 0.66
C THR A 50 5.34 -4.95 1.11
N HIS A 51 5.09 -5.96 1.95
CA HIS A 51 6.13 -6.78 2.55
C HIS A 51 5.95 -8.25 2.18
N HIS A 52 6.90 -8.79 1.40
CA HIS A 52 7.08 -10.21 1.13
C HIS A 52 5.75 -10.97 0.91
N LYS A 53 5.28 -11.75 1.89
CA LYS A 53 4.06 -12.57 1.79
C LYS A 53 2.91 -12.04 2.63
N ASP A 54 2.87 -10.73 2.85
CA ASP A 54 1.76 -10.06 3.51
C ASP A 54 0.45 -10.38 2.77
N PRO A 55 -0.54 -11.05 3.42
CA PRO A 55 -1.80 -11.40 2.77
C PRO A 55 -2.72 -10.21 2.52
N ILE A 56 -2.53 -9.09 3.22
CA ILE A 56 -3.52 -8.00 3.26
C ILE A 56 -3.62 -7.23 1.94
N PRO A 57 -2.52 -6.92 1.22
CA PRO A 57 -2.60 -6.35 -0.12
C PRO A 57 -3.44 -7.17 -1.10
N HIS A 58 -3.56 -8.49 -0.89
CA HIS A 58 -4.36 -9.35 -1.77
C HIS A 58 -5.87 -9.34 -1.46
N LEU A 59 -6.32 -8.53 -0.51
CA LEU A 59 -7.72 -8.46 -0.09
C LEU A 59 -8.37 -7.10 -0.45
N PRO A 60 -9.63 -7.07 -0.90
CA PRO A 60 -10.34 -8.19 -1.53
C PRO A 60 -9.56 -8.74 -2.74
N VAL A 61 -9.85 -9.96 -3.18
CA VAL A 61 -9.19 -10.60 -4.32
C VAL A 61 -9.33 -9.71 -5.58
N ASP A 62 -8.29 -9.62 -6.41
CA ASP A 62 -8.35 -8.82 -7.64
C ASP A 62 -9.54 -9.24 -8.52
N GLY A 63 -10.24 -8.25 -9.05
CA GLY A 63 -11.42 -8.45 -9.89
C GLY A 63 -12.67 -8.93 -9.16
N LEU A 64 -12.58 -9.36 -7.88
CA LEU A 64 -13.78 -9.62 -7.06
C LEU A 64 -14.56 -8.32 -6.95
N GLU A 65 -15.81 -8.28 -7.43
CA GLU A 65 -16.61 -7.03 -7.49
C GLU A 65 -15.90 -5.85 -8.18
N GLY A 66 -14.87 -6.13 -8.98
CA GLY A 66 -14.04 -5.15 -9.65
C GLY A 66 -12.95 -4.51 -8.79
N TYR A 67 -12.72 -4.94 -7.55
CA TYR A 67 -11.64 -4.43 -6.69
C TYR A 67 -10.29 -4.49 -7.40
N HIS A 68 -9.55 -3.37 -7.35
CA HIS A 68 -8.29 -3.21 -8.04
C HIS A 68 -7.40 -2.21 -7.29
N HIS A 69 -6.09 -2.41 -7.34
CA HIS A 69 -5.13 -1.49 -6.78
C HIS A 69 -4.90 -0.26 -7.66
N HIS A 70 -4.48 0.81 -7.00
CA HIS A 70 -3.94 2.00 -7.63
C HIS A 70 -2.40 1.92 -7.69
N LEU A 71 -1.76 2.73 -8.54
CA LEU A 71 -0.30 2.87 -8.62
C LEU A 71 0.29 3.63 -7.41
N ALA A 72 1.57 3.55 -7.09
CA ALA A 72 2.54 2.52 -7.48
C ALA A 72 2.87 1.66 -6.25
N GLU A 73 3.43 0.47 -6.48
CA GLU A 73 3.83 -0.44 -5.41
C GLU A 73 5.34 -0.40 -5.17
N ILE A 74 5.74 -0.30 -3.91
CA ILE A 74 7.10 -0.48 -3.43
C ILE A 74 7.14 -1.79 -2.65
N PHE A 75 7.65 -2.83 -3.29
CA PHE A 75 7.64 -4.19 -2.77
C PHE A 75 8.99 -4.57 -2.17
N TYR A 76 8.96 -4.98 -0.91
CA TYR A 76 10.13 -5.54 -0.21
C TYR A 76 10.05 -7.05 -0.21
N ASN A 77 10.82 -7.70 -1.07
CA ASN A 77 10.96 -9.16 -1.13
C ASN A 77 12.11 -9.63 -0.22
N ASN A 78 12.12 -9.18 1.03
CA ASN A 78 13.10 -9.49 2.05
C ASN A 78 12.44 -9.36 3.43
N ASP A 79 13.24 -9.37 4.50
CA ASP A 79 12.77 -9.22 5.89
C ASP A 79 12.65 -7.75 6.35
N MET A 80 12.69 -6.78 5.42
CA MET A 80 12.70 -5.34 5.68
C MET A 80 13.79 -4.86 6.67
N THR A 81 14.89 -5.60 6.83
CA THR A 81 16.08 -5.13 7.56
C THR A 81 17.03 -4.32 6.69
N GLN A 82 16.88 -4.40 5.37
CA GLN A 82 17.65 -3.66 4.36
C GLN A 82 16.72 -2.88 3.42
N PRO A 83 17.18 -1.76 2.85
CA PRO A 83 16.39 -0.93 1.93
C PRO A 83 16.37 -1.47 0.48
N ASP A 84 16.38 -2.80 0.30
CA ASP A 84 16.31 -3.43 -1.02
C ASP A 84 14.83 -3.67 -1.38
N TYR A 85 14.37 -3.02 -2.46
CA TYR A 85 12.98 -3.09 -2.90
C TYR A 85 12.86 -3.11 -4.43
N ILE A 86 11.69 -3.52 -4.90
CA ILE A 86 11.26 -3.46 -6.30
C ILE A 86 10.16 -2.40 -6.40
N GLU A 87 10.30 -1.48 -7.33
CA GLU A 87 9.22 -0.54 -7.68
C GLU A 87 8.44 -1.11 -8.86
N CYS A 88 7.14 -1.35 -8.66
CA CYS A 88 6.22 -1.74 -9.71
C CYS A 88 5.33 -0.55 -10.07
N ASP A 89 5.49 -0.06 -11.29
CA ASP A 89 4.64 0.97 -11.92
C ASP A 89 3.45 0.34 -12.66
N GLU A 90 2.91 -0.74 -12.08
CA GLU A 90 1.73 -1.46 -12.56
C GLU A 90 0.74 -1.59 -11.39
N GLN A 91 -0.57 -1.51 -11.67
CA GLN A 91 -1.60 -1.56 -10.63
C GLN A 91 -1.62 -2.92 -9.92
N GLU A 92 -1.44 -4.02 -10.66
CA GLU A 92 -1.41 -5.41 -10.17
C GLU A 92 -0.19 -6.14 -10.76
N GLY A 93 1.01 -5.61 -10.50
CA GLY A 93 2.26 -6.09 -11.12
C GLY A 93 2.71 -7.45 -10.59
N LEU A 94 2.81 -8.45 -11.48
CA LEU A 94 3.24 -9.82 -11.12
C LEU A 94 4.71 -9.92 -10.69
N ALA A 95 5.52 -8.88 -10.94
CA ALA A 95 6.90 -8.79 -10.45
C ALA A 95 6.98 -8.40 -8.95
N CYS A 96 5.88 -7.91 -8.37
CA CYS A 96 5.76 -7.50 -6.97
C CYS A 96 4.88 -8.47 -6.17
N SER A 97 4.13 -8.00 -5.17
CA SER A 97 3.42 -8.89 -4.24
C SER A 97 2.47 -9.84 -4.96
N ASP A 98 1.80 -9.40 -6.03
CA ASP A 98 0.80 -10.22 -6.75
C ASP A 98 1.39 -11.47 -7.44
N GLY A 99 2.72 -11.55 -7.58
CA GLY A 99 3.42 -12.77 -8.01
C GLY A 99 3.49 -13.87 -6.93
N HIS A 100 3.19 -13.55 -5.67
CA HIS A 100 3.20 -14.48 -4.55
C HIS A 100 1.80 -15.04 -4.27
N LEU A 101 1.68 -16.37 -4.30
CA LEU A 101 0.41 -17.07 -4.03
C LEU A 101 0.34 -17.66 -2.61
N ASP A 102 1.46 -17.63 -1.88
CA ASP A 102 1.57 -18.05 -0.50
C ASP A 102 1.58 -16.84 0.44
N ASN A 103 1.12 -17.05 1.67
CA ASN A 103 0.85 -15.97 2.62
C ASN A 103 1.53 -16.24 3.97
N GLN A 104 2.04 -15.17 4.59
CA GLN A 104 2.63 -15.16 5.92
C GLN A 104 2.13 -13.93 6.69
N ALA A 105 1.15 -14.13 7.58
CA ALA A 105 0.50 -13.03 8.32
C ALA A 105 1.47 -12.18 9.16
N ALA A 106 2.60 -12.75 9.59
CA ALA A 106 3.63 -12.01 10.32
C ALA A 106 4.31 -10.92 9.49
N ASP A 107 4.34 -11.07 8.16
CA ASP A 107 4.94 -10.05 7.27
C ASP A 107 4.06 -8.77 7.26
N HIS A 108 2.78 -8.89 7.60
CA HIS A 108 1.88 -7.73 7.71
C HIS A 108 2.21 -6.79 8.88
N THR A 109 2.92 -7.24 9.92
CA THR A 109 3.18 -6.42 11.11
C THR A 109 4.59 -5.87 11.18
N PHE A 110 5.51 -6.33 10.31
CA PHE A 110 6.91 -5.95 10.36
C PHE A 110 7.29 -5.00 9.23
N TYR A 111 7.68 -3.77 9.57
CA TYR A 111 8.13 -2.75 8.62
C TYR A 111 9.38 -2.03 9.13
N PHE A 112 10.40 -1.94 8.28
CA PHE A 112 11.66 -1.21 8.54
C PHE A 112 12.32 -1.58 9.87
N ASN A 113 12.71 -2.85 9.99
CA ASN A 113 13.32 -3.43 11.18
C ASN A 113 12.49 -3.22 12.46
N THR A 114 11.16 -3.24 12.35
CA THR A 114 10.26 -2.99 13.48
C THR A 114 8.94 -3.70 13.30
N ASP A 115 8.60 -4.50 14.31
CA ASP A 115 7.22 -4.95 14.52
C ASP A 115 6.39 -3.75 14.97
N VAL A 116 5.54 -3.26 14.07
CA VAL A 116 4.69 -2.08 14.23
C VAL A 116 3.57 -2.34 15.24
N GLU A 117 3.07 -3.57 15.33
CA GLU A 117 2.04 -3.95 16.29
C GLU A 117 2.60 -3.89 17.71
N SER A 118 3.73 -4.58 17.93
CA SER A 118 4.44 -4.57 19.21
C SER A 118 4.90 -3.15 19.60
N TRP A 119 5.40 -2.37 18.65
CA TRP A 119 5.78 -0.97 18.88
C TRP A 119 4.59 -0.10 19.30
N GLY A 120 3.43 -0.28 18.67
CA GLY A 120 2.19 0.39 19.05
C GLY A 120 1.71 0.00 20.45
N MET A 121 1.70 -1.31 20.76
CA MET A 121 1.32 -1.82 22.08
C MET A 121 2.27 -1.35 23.19
N ALA A 122 3.54 -1.12 22.87
CA ALA A 122 4.54 -0.55 23.77
C ALA A 122 4.39 0.97 23.98
N ASN A 123 3.28 1.58 23.56
CA ASN A 123 3.00 3.00 23.65
C ASN A 123 4.00 3.87 22.84
N CYS A 124 4.34 3.41 21.63
CA CYS A 124 5.13 4.14 20.64
C CYS A 124 6.46 4.67 21.21
N PRO A 125 7.35 3.81 21.72
CA PRO A 125 8.63 4.25 22.28
C PRO A 125 9.46 4.97 21.21
N GLN A 126 10.18 6.02 21.61
CA GLN A 126 11.10 6.69 20.70
C GLN A 126 12.22 5.73 20.29
N LYS A 127 12.51 5.70 18.98
CA LYS A 127 13.65 4.98 18.41
C LYS A 127 14.93 5.80 18.49
#